data_AF-A0A2U8RP79-F1
#
_entry.id   AF-A0A2U8RP79-F1
#
_cell.length_a   1.000
_cell.length_b   1.000
_cell.length_c   1.000
_cell.angle_alpha   90.00
_cell.angle_beta   90.00
_cell.angle_gamma   90.00
#
_symmetry.space_group_name_H-M   'P 1'
#
loop_
_entity.id
_entity.type
_entity.pdbx_description
1 polymer ?
#
loop_
_entity_poly.entity_id
_entity_poly.type
_entity_poly.pdbx_seq_one_letter_code
_entity_poly.pdbx_strand_id
1 'polypeptide(L)'
;MFNQLHNNMLSGAGSRRLYILFPLDCGVPDNLSVVDPNIRFRDMLPQQNIDRAGIKNRVYSNSVYEILENGQPAGVCILEYATPLQTLFAMSQDAKAGFSREDRLEQAKLFCRTLEEILEDVPESRNNCRLIVYQEPTDGNSFSLSQEVLRHIRQEEKEEVTMNAPMTSVAPPPSVLSQEPRLLISGMDQPLPLRTDLI
;
A
#
# COMPACT_ATOMS: atom_id res chain seq x y z
N MET A 1 1.59 -9.33 -20.59
CA MET A 1 2.25 -8.84 -21.82
C MET A 1 3.61 -8.20 -21.54
N PHE A 2 3.73 -7.17 -20.69
CA PHE A 2 5.03 -6.56 -20.33
C PHE A 2 6.06 -7.59 -19.83
N ASN A 3 5.74 -8.34 -18.78
CA ASN A 3 6.66 -9.36 -18.25
C ASN A 3 7.06 -10.44 -19.25
N GLN A 4 6.20 -10.80 -20.21
CA GLN A 4 6.55 -11.77 -21.25
C GLN A 4 7.56 -11.20 -22.25
N LEU A 5 7.50 -9.90 -22.53
CA LEU A 5 8.42 -9.21 -23.45
C LEU A 5 9.76 -8.87 -22.79
N HIS A 6 9.77 -8.69 -21.47
CA HIS A 6 10.95 -8.26 -20.70
C HIS A 6 11.45 -9.35 -19.73
N ASN A 7 11.38 -10.63 -20.10
CA ASN A 7 11.96 -11.76 -19.33
C ASN A 7 11.56 -11.78 -17.84
N ASN A 8 10.31 -11.49 -17.53
CA ASN A 8 9.74 -11.37 -16.18
C ASN A 8 10.45 -10.33 -15.29
N MET A 9 10.87 -9.21 -15.88
CA MET A 9 11.56 -8.11 -15.20
C MET A 9 10.81 -7.60 -13.95
N LEU A 10 9.49 -7.43 -14.02
CA LEU A 10 8.71 -7.18 -12.82
C LEU A 10 8.39 -8.53 -12.15
N SER A 11 8.82 -8.72 -10.91
CA SER A 11 8.53 -9.92 -10.13
C SER A 11 8.03 -9.54 -8.73
N GLY A 12 7.41 -10.51 -8.04
CA GLY A 12 6.84 -10.30 -6.70
C GLY A 12 5.84 -9.14 -6.63
N ALA A 13 5.86 -8.42 -5.52
CA ALA A 13 5.00 -7.26 -5.27
C ALA A 13 5.18 -6.14 -6.31
N GLY A 14 6.42 -5.94 -6.80
CA GLY A 14 6.75 -4.96 -7.84
C GLY A 14 6.02 -5.17 -9.17
N SER A 15 5.51 -6.38 -9.42
CA SER A 15 4.75 -6.73 -10.63
C SER A 15 3.24 -6.50 -10.55
N ARG A 16 2.73 -6.19 -9.36
CA ARG A 16 1.28 -6.16 -9.10
C ARG A 16 0.75 -4.79 -8.71
N ARG A 17 1.62 -3.89 -8.23
CA ARG A 17 1.22 -2.60 -7.70
C ARG A 17 1.83 -1.43 -8.45
N LEU A 18 1.02 -0.39 -8.60
CA LEU A 18 1.49 0.97 -8.90
C LEU A 18 1.98 1.62 -7.60
N TYR A 19 3.25 1.98 -7.53
CA TYR A 19 3.79 2.74 -6.40
C TYR A 19 3.63 4.23 -6.69
N ILE A 20 2.97 4.94 -5.78
CA ILE A 20 2.61 6.34 -5.94
C ILE A 20 3.32 7.15 -4.85
N LEU A 21 4.16 8.08 -5.26
CA LEU A 21 4.95 8.95 -4.39
C LEU A 21 4.14 10.15 -3.92
N PHE A 22 4.12 10.37 -2.61
CA PHE A 22 3.46 11.49 -1.94
C PHE A 22 4.47 12.30 -1.10
N PRO A 23 5.28 13.16 -1.75
CA PRO A 23 6.10 14.15 -1.06
C PRO A 23 5.20 15.19 -0.38
N LEU A 24 5.19 15.23 0.97
CA LEU A 24 4.32 16.13 1.74
C LEU A 24 4.67 17.62 1.57
N ASP A 25 5.86 17.94 1.08
CA ASP A 25 6.24 19.30 0.71
C ASP A 25 5.70 19.73 -0.66
N CYS A 26 5.07 18.80 -1.39
CA CYS A 26 4.56 18.90 -2.75
C CYS A 26 5.62 19.13 -3.84
N GLY A 27 6.89 18.78 -3.57
CA GLY A 27 7.93 18.76 -4.58
C GLY A 27 7.70 17.60 -5.56
N VAL A 28 7.25 17.89 -6.78
CA VAL A 28 6.98 16.88 -7.83
C VAL A 28 7.84 17.16 -9.06
N PRO A 29 9.11 16.71 -9.08
CA PRO A 29 9.98 16.86 -10.25
C PRO A 29 9.57 15.93 -11.38
N ASP A 30 9.71 16.38 -12.63
CA ASP A 30 9.33 15.60 -13.82
C ASP A 30 10.22 14.36 -14.05
N ASN A 31 11.45 14.35 -13.53
CA ASN A 31 12.41 13.27 -13.73
C ASN A 31 12.91 12.70 -12.39
N LEU A 32 12.45 11.49 -12.07
CA LEU A 32 12.87 10.75 -10.88
C LEU A 32 14.38 10.49 -10.81
N SER A 33 15.06 10.30 -11.95
CA SER A 33 16.51 10.06 -11.99
C SER A 33 17.33 11.28 -11.56
N VAL A 34 16.75 12.48 -11.62
CA VAL A 34 17.37 13.72 -11.13
C VAL A 34 17.23 13.85 -9.62
N VAL A 35 16.13 13.36 -9.07
CA VAL A 35 15.84 13.38 -7.62
C VAL A 35 16.72 12.37 -6.89
N ASP A 36 16.79 11.14 -7.41
CA ASP A 36 17.66 10.10 -6.87
C ASP A 36 18.25 9.27 -8.04
N PRO A 37 19.58 9.32 -8.28
CA PRO A 37 20.22 8.62 -9.40
C PRO A 37 20.17 7.09 -9.30
N ASN A 38 19.77 6.56 -8.14
CA ASN A 38 19.51 5.13 -7.97
C ASN A 38 18.13 4.73 -8.50
N ILE A 39 17.26 5.67 -8.87
CA ILE A 39 15.98 5.40 -9.54
C ILE A 39 16.19 5.57 -11.05
N ARG A 40 16.26 4.46 -11.79
CA ARG A 40 16.57 4.47 -13.22
C ARG A 40 15.35 4.07 -14.04
N PHE A 41 14.94 4.94 -14.95
CA PHE A 41 13.93 4.60 -15.95
C PHE A 41 14.38 3.37 -16.75
N ARG A 42 13.48 2.41 -16.94
CA ARG A 42 13.73 1.20 -17.72
C ARG A 42 12.89 1.16 -18.98
N ASP A 43 11.58 1.29 -18.84
CA ASP A 43 10.65 1.22 -19.97
C ASP A 43 9.27 1.79 -19.60
N MET A 44 8.34 1.81 -20.55
CA MET A 44 6.93 2.10 -20.32
C MET A 44 6.10 0.81 -20.33
N LEU A 45 5.05 0.77 -19.52
CA LEU A 45 4.02 -0.26 -19.67
C LEU A 45 3.27 -0.10 -21.00
N PRO A 46 2.65 -1.18 -21.51
CA PRO A 46 1.72 -1.08 -22.63
C PRO A 46 0.62 -0.07 -22.32
N GLN A 47 0.41 0.86 -23.25
CA GLN A 47 -0.56 1.94 -23.09
C GLN A 47 -1.99 1.40 -23.01
N GLN A 48 -2.78 2.03 -22.14
CA GLN A 48 -4.21 1.81 -22.07
C GLN A 48 -4.94 2.95 -22.78
N ASN A 49 -5.77 2.62 -23.76
CA ASN A 49 -6.53 3.60 -24.54
C ASN A 49 -8.01 3.50 -24.15
N ILE A 50 -8.58 4.61 -23.66
CA ILE A 50 -9.99 4.67 -23.27
C ILE A 50 -10.59 6.00 -23.74
N ASP A 51 -11.77 5.97 -24.33
CA ASP A 51 -12.55 7.18 -24.56
C ASP A 51 -12.96 7.81 -23.23
N ARG A 52 -12.59 9.08 -22.98
CA ARG A 52 -12.98 9.76 -21.74
C ARG A 52 -13.30 11.22 -21.95
N ALA A 53 -14.46 11.65 -21.45
CA ALA A 53 -14.90 13.05 -21.42
C ALA A 53 -14.79 13.77 -22.78
N GLY A 54 -15.18 13.09 -23.86
CA GLY A 54 -15.12 13.63 -25.23
C GLY A 54 -13.77 13.45 -25.95
N ILE A 55 -12.74 12.96 -25.26
CA ILE A 55 -11.45 12.62 -25.88
C ILE A 55 -11.50 11.16 -26.33
N LYS A 56 -11.38 10.95 -27.65
CA LYS A 56 -11.27 9.61 -28.24
C LYS A 56 -9.87 9.04 -28.03
N ASN A 57 -9.80 7.75 -27.69
CA ASN A 57 -8.55 7.01 -27.46
C ASN A 57 -7.58 7.77 -26.52
N ARG A 58 -8.07 8.27 -25.38
CA ARG A 58 -7.18 8.90 -24.41
C ARG A 58 -6.18 7.85 -23.90
N VAL A 59 -4.90 8.17 -24.06
CA VAL A 59 -3.77 7.32 -23.68
C VAL A 59 -3.48 7.49 -22.18
N TYR A 60 -3.40 6.38 -21.47
CA TYR A 60 -2.84 6.28 -20.13
C TYR A 60 -1.55 5.46 -20.21
N SER A 61 -0.49 5.98 -19.63
CA SER A 61 0.85 5.41 -19.67
C SER A 61 1.47 5.47 -18.29
N ASN A 62 2.20 4.43 -17.92
CA ASN A 62 2.97 4.37 -16.68
C ASN A 62 4.40 3.93 -17.00
N SER A 63 5.33 4.39 -16.19
CA SER A 63 6.76 4.14 -16.36
C SER A 63 7.25 3.09 -15.37
N VAL A 64 8.13 2.21 -15.83
CA VAL A 64 8.81 1.19 -15.05
C VAL A 64 10.21 1.68 -14.71
N TYR A 65 10.57 1.58 -13.44
CA TYR A 65 11.86 1.98 -12.89
C TYR A 65 12.56 0.81 -12.23
N GLU A 66 13.86 0.72 -12.44
CA GLU A 66 14.75 -0.11 -11.63
C GLU A 66 15.34 0.75 -10.52
N ILE A 67 15.35 0.20 -9.31
CA ILE A 67 15.89 0.82 -8.12
C ILE A 67 17.21 0.14 -7.77
N LEU A 68 18.26 0.94 -7.58
CA LEU A 68 19.60 0.47 -7.26
C LEU A 68 19.89 0.55 -5.77
N GLU A 69 20.67 -0.40 -5.28
CA GLU A 69 21.30 -0.37 -3.97
C GLU A 69 22.77 -0.76 -4.15
N ASN A 70 23.70 0.09 -3.66
CA ASN A 70 25.14 -0.11 -3.84
C ASN A 70 25.56 -0.31 -5.32
N GLY A 71 24.87 0.37 -6.23
CA GLY A 71 25.12 0.30 -7.68
C GLY A 71 24.59 -0.96 -8.38
N GLN A 72 23.92 -1.85 -7.66
CA GLN A 72 23.32 -3.08 -8.22
C GLN A 72 21.78 -2.99 -8.22
N PRO A 73 21.10 -3.61 -9.19
CA PRO A 73 19.63 -3.71 -9.19
C PRO A 73 19.12 -4.39 -7.91
N ALA A 74 18.26 -3.70 -7.17
CA ALA A 74 17.68 -4.16 -5.92
C ALA A 74 16.15 -4.30 -5.98
N GLY A 75 15.50 -3.72 -6.99
CA GLY A 75 14.07 -3.89 -7.24
C GLY A 75 13.65 -3.26 -8.58
N VAL A 76 12.50 -3.68 -9.09
CA VAL A 76 11.86 -3.06 -10.27
C VAL A 76 10.39 -2.85 -9.96
N CYS A 77 9.87 -1.66 -10.24
CA CYS A 77 8.48 -1.32 -9.96
C CYS A 77 7.91 -0.30 -10.96
N ILE A 78 6.59 -0.20 -11.00
CA ILE A 78 5.87 0.89 -11.67
C ILE A 78 5.78 2.03 -10.67
N LEU A 79 6.30 3.21 -11.01
CA LEU A 79 6.48 4.30 -10.05
C LEU A 79 6.09 5.64 -10.68
N GLU A 80 5.30 6.44 -9.96
CA GLU A 80 4.96 7.80 -10.37
C GLU A 80 4.67 8.70 -9.17
N TYR A 81 4.72 10.02 -9.39
CA TYR A 81 4.25 10.99 -8.40
C TYR A 81 2.73 11.14 -8.45
N ALA A 82 2.13 11.41 -7.29
CA ALA A 82 0.76 11.89 -7.22
C ALA A 82 0.67 13.30 -7.83
N THR A 83 0.33 13.38 -9.12
CA THR A 83 0.22 14.64 -9.88
C THR A 83 -0.68 15.72 -9.24
N PRO A 84 -1.74 15.41 -8.45
CA PRO A 84 -2.49 16.46 -7.74
C PRO A 84 -1.64 17.29 -6.76
N LEU A 85 -0.54 16.75 -6.23
CA LEU A 85 0.38 17.51 -5.37
C LEU A 85 1.05 18.66 -6.14
N GLN A 86 1.30 18.49 -7.44
CA GLN A 86 1.82 19.58 -8.28
C GLN A 86 0.80 20.73 -8.39
N THR A 87 -0.50 20.43 -8.40
CA THR A 87 -1.56 21.45 -8.34
C THR A 87 -1.55 22.20 -7.01
N LEU A 88 -1.42 21.49 -5.88
CA LEU A 88 -1.30 22.12 -4.57
C LEU A 88 -0.06 23.03 -4.47
N PHE A 89 1.07 22.57 -5.03
CA PHE A 89 2.26 23.40 -5.14
C PHE A 89 2.00 24.66 -5.96
N ALA A 90 1.47 24.53 -7.17
CA ALA A 90 1.18 25.67 -8.05
C ALA A 90 0.22 26.69 -7.40
N MET A 91 -0.84 26.21 -6.74
CA MET A 91 -1.77 27.07 -6.01
C MET A 91 -1.05 27.88 -4.92
N SER A 92 -0.10 27.29 -4.21
CA SER A 92 0.62 27.99 -3.13
C SER A 92 1.57 29.09 -3.64
N GLN A 93 1.90 29.05 -4.93
CA GLN A 93 2.76 30.05 -5.57
C GLN A 93 1.95 31.17 -6.26
N ASP A 94 0.64 30.99 -6.46
CA ASP A 94 -0.23 31.99 -7.08
C ASP A 94 -1.04 32.73 -6.02
N ALA A 95 -0.77 34.03 -5.85
CA ALA A 95 -1.47 34.88 -4.91
C ALA A 95 -2.99 34.91 -5.12
N LYS A 96 -3.50 34.68 -6.34
CA LYS A 96 -4.93 34.64 -6.64
C LYS A 96 -5.64 33.43 -6.04
N ALA A 97 -4.92 32.35 -5.76
CA ALA A 97 -5.49 31.17 -5.13
C ALA A 97 -5.81 31.40 -3.65
N GLY A 98 -5.19 32.41 -3.02
CA GLY A 98 -5.35 32.66 -1.58
C GLY A 98 -4.93 31.46 -0.73
N PHE A 99 -3.92 30.71 -1.19
CA PHE A 99 -3.53 29.43 -0.64
C PHE A 99 -2.09 29.52 -0.14
N SER A 100 -1.86 29.38 1.16
CA SER A 100 -0.53 29.54 1.76
C SER A 100 0.32 28.26 1.65
N ARG A 101 1.60 28.36 2.03
CA ARG A 101 2.49 27.19 2.14
C ARG A 101 2.08 26.29 3.30
N GLU A 102 1.56 26.87 4.37
CA GLU A 102 1.02 26.16 5.52
C GLU A 102 -0.23 25.38 5.12
N ASP A 103 -1.16 26.01 4.42
CA ASP A 103 -2.35 25.35 3.87
C ASP A 103 -1.96 24.21 2.92
N ARG A 104 -0.93 24.40 2.09
CA ARG A 104 -0.41 23.36 1.20
C ARG A 104 -0.05 22.09 1.95
N LEU A 105 0.70 22.19 3.04
CA LEU A 105 1.11 21.03 3.82
C LEU A 105 -0.10 20.32 4.44
N GLU A 106 -1.07 21.08 4.95
CA GLU A 106 -2.31 20.53 5.52
C GLU A 106 -3.16 19.83 4.45
N GLN A 107 -3.32 20.44 3.27
CA GLN A 107 -4.03 19.84 2.15
C GLN A 107 -3.31 18.63 1.56
N ALA A 108 -1.98 18.61 1.53
CA ALA A 108 -1.21 17.45 1.10
C ALA A 108 -1.46 16.25 2.04
N LYS A 109 -1.43 16.49 3.36
CA LYS A 109 -1.75 15.47 4.37
C LYS A 109 -3.20 15.01 4.26
N LEU A 110 -4.14 15.93 4.07
CA LEU A 110 -5.55 15.61 3.90
C LEU A 110 -5.77 14.78 2.64
N PHE A 111 -5.17 15.17 1.51
CA PHE A 111 -5.24 14.43 0.26
C PHE A 111 -4.76 12.99 0.41
N CYS A 112 -3.63 12.77 1.10
CA CYS A 112 -3.13 11.42 1.38
C CYS A 112 -4.16 10.60 2.17
N ARG A 113 -4.64 11.14 3.31
CA ARG A 113 -5.60 10.44 4.18
C ARG A 113 -6.91 10.13 3.46
N THR A 114 -7.47 11.10 2.75
CA THR A 114 -8.71 10.92 2.01
C THR A 114 -8.56 9.87 0.90
N LEU A 115 -7.41 9.81 0.22
CA LEU A 115 -7.17 8.76 -0.76
C LEU A 115 -7.01 7.38 -0.10
N GLU A 116 -6.34 7.29 1.05
CA GLU A 116 -6.26 6.05 1.84
C GLU A 116 -7.65 5.55 2.23
N GLU A 117 -8.50 6.43 2.79
CA GLU A 117 -9.89 6.12 3.16
C GLU A 117 -10.70 5.64 1.95
N ILE A 118 -10.60 6.32 0.79
CA ILE A 118 -11.28 5.91 -0.44
C ILE A 118 -10.81 4.52 -0.91
N LEU A 119 -9.50 4.24 -0.83
CA LEU A 119 -8.96 2.95 -1.25
C LEU A 119 -9.35 1.83 -0.29
N GLU A 120 -9.53 2.08 1.01
CA GLU A 120 -10.00 1.08 1.96
C GLU A 120 -11.35 0.48 1.57
N ASP A 121 -12.24 1.30 1.01
CA ASP A 121 -13.57 0.89 0.54
C ASP A 121 -13.55 0.20 -0.85
N VAL A 122 -12.40 0.20 -1.55
CA VAL A 122 -12.25 -0.39 -2.89
C VAL A 122 -11.08 -1.40 -2.92
N PRO A 123 -11.31 -2.64 -2.46
CA PRO A 123 -10.25 -3.65 -2.30
C PRO A 123 -9.45 -3.95 -3.57
N GLU A 124 -10.10 -3.90 -4.75
CA GLU A 124 -9.41 -4.09 -6.03
C GLU A 124 -8.36 -2.99 -6.27
N SER A 125 -8.73 -1.73 -6.05
CA SER A 125 -7.81 -0.60 -6.21
C SER A 125 -6.73 -0.59 -5.14
N ARG A 126 -7.10 -0.86 -3.87
CA ARG A 126 -6.15 -0.96 -2.74
C ARG A 126 -5.04 -1.99 -3.00
N ASN A 127 -5.40 -3.15 -3.54
CA ASN A 127 -4.44 -4.22 -3.76
C ASN A 127 -3.55 -3.98 -4.98
N ASN A 128 -3.93 -3.07 -5.87
CA ASN A 128 -3.24 -2.72 -7.12
C ASN A 128 -2.37 -1.46 -7.02
N CYS A 129 -2.33 -0.77 -5.86
CA CYS A 129 -1.45 0.38 -5.67
C CYS A 129 -0.86 0.43 -4.25
N ARG A 130 0.24 1.16 -4.11
CA ARG A 130 0.89 1.43 -2.83
C ARG A 130 1.23 2.91 -2.74
N LEU A 131 0.68 3.58 -1.73
CA LEU A 131 1.03 4.96 -1.43
C LEU A 131 2.33 4.99 -0.62
N ILE A 132 3.27 5.83 -1.03
CA ILE A 132 4.54 6.11 -0.33
C ILE A 132 4.50 7.57 0.09
N VAL A 133 4.05 7.81 1.32
CA VAL A 133 3.99 9.15 1.92
C VAL A 133 5.30 9.43 2.64
N TYR A 134 5.96 10.53 2.30
CA TYR A 134 7.24 10.92 2.93
C TYR A 134 7.39 12.43 3.04
N GLN A 135 8.27 12.83 3.95
CA GLN A 135 8.70 14.21 4.11
C GLN A 135 10.22 14.21 4.29
N GLU A 136 10.93 14.99 3.47
CA GLU A 136 12.37 15.10 3.60
C GLU A 136 12.74 15.79 4.92
N PRO A 137 13.69 15.25 5.71
CA PRO A 137 14.14 15.87 6.94
C PRO A 137 14.75 17.25 6.68
N THR A 138 14.38 18.23 7.49
CA THR A 138 14.98 19.59 7.45
C THR A 138 16.43 19.62 7.96
N ASP A 139 16.84 18.57 8.68
CA ASP A 139 18.05 18.59 9.51
C ASP A 139 19.28 18.05 8.76
N GLY A 140 19.22 17.96 7.43
CA GLY A 140 20.33 17.53 6.58
C GLY A 140 20.66 16.03 6.66
N ASN A 141 19.80 15.22 7.30
CA ASN A 141 19.92 13.77 7.23
C ASN A 141 19.70 13.32 5.78
N SER A 142 20.52 12.39 5.29
CA SER A 142 20.46 11.94 3.90
C SER A 142 19.23 11.08 3.66
N PHE A 143 18.11 11.71 3.30
CA PHE A 143 16.95 10.99 2.77
C PHE A 143 17.31 10.42 1.41
N SER A 144 16.94 9.16 1.18
CA SER A 144 17.09 8.51 -0.12
C SER A 144 15.74 7.94 -0.54
N LEU A 145 15.21 8.50 -1.62
CA LEU A 145 13.92 8.10 -2.18
C LEU A 145 13.97 6.65 -2.67
N SER A 146 15.07 6.23 -3.30
CA SER A 146 15.28 4.84 -3.72
C SER A 146 15.21 3.86 -2.55
N GLN A 147 15.81 4.21 -1.41
CA GLN A 147 15.74 3.39 -0.19
C GLN A 147 14.33 3.32 0.39
N GLU A 148 13.59 4.42 0.37
CA GLU A 148 12.21 4.44 0.84
C GLU A 148 11.29 3.58 -0.05
N VAL A 149 11.46 3.65 -1.37
CA VAL A 149 10.75 2.77 -2.32
C VAL A 149 11.11 1.30 -2.07
N LEU A 150 12.41 0.96 -1.94
CA LEU A 150 12.86 -0.40 -1.66
C LEU A 150 12.31 -0.94 -0.34
N ARG A 151 12.21 -0.09 0.70
CA ARG A 151 11.61 -0.46 1.98
C ARG A 151 10.17 -0.94 1.81
N HIS A 152 9.38 -0.24 0.98
CA HIS A 152 8.01 -0.64 0.66
C HIS A 152 7.93 -1.92 -0.15
N ILE A 153 8.76 -2.07 -1.20
CA ILE A 153 8.82 -3.29 -2.02
C ILE A 153 9.12 -4.52 -1.15
N ARG A 154 10.18 -4.43 -0.33
CA ARG A 154 10.63 -5.53 0.56
C ARG A 154 9.59 -5.89 1.62
N GLN A 155 8.87 -4.89 2.14
CA GLN A 155 7.81 -5.13 3.11
C GLN A 155 6.66 -5.93 2.48
N GLU A 156 6.28 -5.61 1.25
CA GLU A 156 5.22 -6.33 0.53
C GLU A 156 5.64 -7.74 0.13
N GLU A 157 6.89 -7.93 -0.30
CA GLU A 157 7.42 -9.28 -0.58
C GLU A 157 7.36 -10.18 0.67
N LYS A 158 7.67 -9.64 1.86
CA LYS A 158 7.56 -10.39 3.12
C LYS A 158 6.11 -10.77 3.43
N GLU A 159 5.17 -9.85 3.19
CA GLU A 159 3.74 -10.10 3.38
C GLU A 159 3.24 -11.20 2.42
N GLU A 160 3.63 -11.17 1.14
CA GLU A 160 3.27 -12.20 0.16
C GLU A 160 3.85 -13.58 0.51
N VAL A 161 5.11 -13.65 0.96
CA VAL A 161 5.74 -14.91 1.38
C VAL A 161 5.05 -15.49 2.61
N THR A 162 4.68 -14.65 3.57
CA THR A 162 4.01 -15.09 4.81
C THR A 162 2.62 -15.67 4.52
N MET A 163 1.89 -15.12 3.56
CA MET A 163 0.57 -15.63 3.14
C MET A 163 0.65 -16.94 2.32
N ASN A 164 1.78 -17.18 1.66
CA ASN A 164 2.01 -18.37 0.82
C ASN A 164 2.74 -19.51 1.55
N ALA A 165 3.22 -19.27 2.78
CA ALA A 165 3.77 -20.34 3.60
C ALA A 165 2.66 -21.35 3.89
N PRO A 166 2.87 -22.67 3.68
CA PRO A 166 1.90 -23.65 4.10
C PRO A 166 1.69 -23.43 5.60
N MET A 167 0.42 -23.28 6.01
CA MET A 167 0.07 -23.42 7.42
C MET A 167 0.64 -24.76 7.87
N THR A 168 1.79 -24.72 8.53
CA THR A 168 2.26 -25.87 9.28
C THR A 168 1.25 -25.97 10.40
N SER A 169 0.27 -26.84 10.20
CA SER A 169 -0.64 -27.32 11.23
C SER A 169 0.22 -28.05 12.26
N VAL A 170 0.93 -27.27 13.09
CA VAL A 170 1.42 -27.75 14.36
C VAL A 170 0.18 -27.72 15.24
N ALA A 171 -0.50 -28.87 15.29
CA ALA A 171 -1.54 -29.12 16.26
C ALA A 171 -1.02 -28.66 17.63
N PRO A 172 -1.75 -27.79 18.36
CA PRO A 172 -1.39 -27.53 19.74
C PRO A 172 -1.47 -28.85 20.52
N PRO A 173 -0.58 -29.08 21.51
CA PRO A 173 -0.67 -30.26 22.36
C PRO A 173 -2.07 -30.30 23.00
N PRO A 174 -2.63 -31.49 23.25
CA PRO A 174 -4.01 -31.59 23.75
C PRO A 174 -4.10 -30.88 25.11
N SER A 175 -4.77 -29.73 25.11
CA SER A 175 -5.15 -29.00 26.30
C SER A 175 -6.18 -29.83 27.07
N VAL A 176 -5.72 -30.58 28.05
CA VAL A 176 -6.57 -31.11 29.12
C VAL A 176 -7.11 -29.90 29.87
N LEU A 177 -8.42 -29.62 29.73
CA LEU A 177 -9.30 -28.87 30.64
C LEU A 177 -10.36 -28.09 29.83
N SER A 178 -11.32 -28.83 29.25
CA SER A 178 -12.67 -28.30 29.14
C SER A 178 -13.49 -28.99 30.23
N GLN A 179 -13.55 -28.35 31.40
CA GLN A 179 -14.57 -28.66 32.39
C GLN A 179 -15.53 -27.48 32.40
N GLU A 180 -16.77 -27.72 31.96
CA GLU A 180 -17.89 -26.81 32.17
C GLU A 180 -18.04 -26.55 33.69
N PRO A 181 -18.26 -25.29 34.11
CA PRO A 181 -18.49 -24.99 35.51
C PRO A 181 -19.84 -25.59 35.95
N ARG A 182 -19.80 -26.67 36.73
CA ARG A 182 -20.98 -27.20 37.44
C ARG A 182 -21.30 -26.29 38.62
N LEU A 183 -22.41 -25.56 38.52
CA LEU A 183 -22.99 -24.83 39.64
C LEU A 183 -23.52 -25.81 40.69
N LEU A 184 -22.84 -25.88 41.83
CA LEU A 184 -23.28 -26.62 43.00
C LEU A 184 -24.30 -25.76 43.76
N ILE A 185 -25.59 -26.04 43.58
CA ILE A 185 -26.63 -25.53 44.48
C ILE A 185 -26.62 -26.44 45.71
N SER A 186 -26.10 -25.90 46.81
CA SER A 186 -26.10 -26.55 48.13
C SER A 186 -27.50 -26.48 48.73
N GLY A 187 -28.01 -27.65 49.14
CA GLY A 187 -29.16 -27.76 50.04
C GLY A 187 -30.36 -28.44 49.40
N MET A 188 -30.43 -29.77 49.54
CA MET A 188 -31.62 -30.54 49.92
C MET A 188 -31.24 -32.02 50.04
N ASP A 189 -31.41 -32.57 51.23
CA ASP A 189 -31.22 -34.00 51.54
C ASP A 189 -32.37 -34.84 50.95
N GLN A 190 -31.98 -35.95 50.32
CA GLN A 190 -32.75 -37.13 49.88
C GLN A 190 -33.53 -37.11 48.54
N PRO A 191 -33.44 -38.21 47.75
CA PRO A 191 -34.15 -38.35 46.47
C PRO A 191 -35.61 -38.79 46.67
N LEU A 192 -36.53 -38.20 45.91
CA LEU A 192 -37.93 -38.64 45.82
C LEU A 192 -38.12 -39.56 44.60
N PRO A 193 -38.89 -40.66 44.70
CA PRO A 193 -39.08 -41.62 43.62
C PRO A 193 -40.13 -41.18 42.59
N LEU A 194 -40.01 -41.79 41.39
CA LEU A 194 -40.83 -41.59 40.19
C LEU A 194 -42.33 -41.70 40.44
N ARG A 195 -43.10 -40.76 39.86
CA ARG A 195 -44.46 -41.02 39.40
C ARG A 195 -44.52 -40.93 37.88
N THR A 196 -44.63 -42.11 37.26
CA THR A 196 -45.47 -42.31 36.08
C THR A 196 -46.90 -41.97 36.45
N ASP A 197 -47.59 -41.18 35.63
CA ASP A 197 -48.99 -41.41 35.31
C ASP A 197 -49.29 -40.82 33.92
N LEU A 198 -49.71 -41.73 33.03
CA LEU A 198 -50.39 -41.48 31.77
C LEU A 198 -51.77 -40.88 32.06
N ILE A 199 -52.18 -39.86 31.30
CA ILE A 199 -53.43 -39.83 30.51
C ILE A 199 -53.17 -39.03 29.24
#